data_AF-A0A847VQZ0-F1
#
_entry.id   AF-A0A847VQZ0-F1
#
_cell.length_a   1.000
_cell.length_b   1.000
_cell.length_c   1.000
_cell.angle_alpha   90.00
_cell.angle_beta   90.00
_cell.angle_gamma   90.00
#
_symmetry.space_group_name_H-M   'P 1'
#
loop_
_entity.id
_entity.type
_entity.pdbx_description
1 polymer ?
#
loop_
_entity_poly.entity_id
_entity_poly.type
_entity_poly.pdbx_seq_one_letter_code
_entity_poly.pdbx_strand_id
1 'polypeptide(L)'
;MFQQLLAIIIIAFFLIRLFEQKKKKQISANEFLVWLIFWLSALIAIIFLKQIDILVAKLGFSGTGINVLVYLALLALIFLVFRMRLTIAKMEKNISELNQALTLKK
;
A
#
# COMPACT_ATOMS: atom_id res chain seq x y z
N MET A 1 -3.75 16.94 18.27
CA MET A 1 -5.15 17.05 17.82
C MET A 1 -5.25 17.38 16.32
N PHE A 2 -4.66 18.48 15.83
CA PHE A 2 -4.77 18.86 14.40
C PHE A 2 -4.17 17.85 13.40
N GLN A 3 -3.03 17.24 13.74
CA GLN A 3 -2.35 16.25 12.89
C GLN A 3 -3.18 14.97 12.68
N GLN A 4 -3.90 14.50 13.71
CA GLN A 4 -4.78 13.34 13.61
C GLN A 4 -5.99 13.66 12.74
N LEU A 5 -6.57 14.87 12.87
CA LEU A 5 -7.68 15.31 12.03
C LEU A 5 -7.29 15.35 10.55
N LEU A 6 -6.13 15.93 10.23
CA LEU A 6 -5.57 15.93 8.87
C LEU A 6 -5.36 14.50 8.34
N ALA A 7 -4.78 13.62 9.16
CA ALA A 7 -4.55 12.23 8.75
C ALA A 7 -5.87 11.49 8.46
N ILE A 8 -6.91 11.69 9.28
CA ILE A 8 -8.24 11.11 9.07
C ILE A 8 -8.86 11.64 7.79
N ILE A 9 -8.77 12.94 7.51
CA ILE A 9 -9.28 13.55 6.27
C ILE A 9 -8.59 12.95 5.05
N ILE A 10 -7.26 12.79 5.11
CA ILE A 10 -6.48 12.18 4.03
C ILE A 10 -6.92 10.72 3.82
N ILE A 11 -7.06 9.92 4.87
CA ILE A 11 -7.51 8.53 4.77
C ILE A 11 -8.92 8.46 4.19
N ALA A 12 -9.83 9.35 4.61
CA ALA A 12 -11.18 9.42 4.08
C ALA A 12 -11.17 9.72 2.57
N PHE A 13 -10.34 10.67 2.13
CA PHE A 13 -10.16 10.96 0.71
C PHE A 13 -9.65 9.75 -0.09
N PHE A 14 -8.67 9.01 0.45
CA PHE A 14 -8.16 7.80 -0.19
C PHE A 14 -9.22 6.68 -0.25
N LEU A 15 -10.03 6.52 0.80
CA LEU A 15 -11.15 5.57 0.79
C LEU A 15 -12.17 5.93 -0.28
N ILE A 16 -12.58 7.20 -0.39
CA ILE A 16 -13.51 7.66 -1.44
C ILE A 16 -12.94 7.32 -2.82
N ARG A 17 -11.67 7.65 -3.07
CA ARG A 17 -11.00 7.35 -4.34
C ARG A 17 -10.92 5.84 -4.61
N LEU A 18 -10.76 5.01 -3.58
CA LEU A 18 -10.76 3.56 -3.71
C LEU A 18 -12.14 3.03 -4.14
N PHE A 19 -13.21 3.55 -3.54
CA PHE A 19 -14.58 3.21 -3.93
C PHE A 19 -14.92 3.67 -5.37
N GLU A 20 -14.46 4.86 -5.78
CA GLU A 20 -14.62 5.31 -7.16
C GLU A 20 -13.90 4.42 -8.17
N GLN A 21 -12.67 4.00 -7.86
CA GLN A 21 -11.88 3.11 -8.72
C GLN A 21 -12.52 1.72 -8.83
N LYS A 22 -13.12 1.20 -7.74
CA LYS A 22 -13.93 -0.03 -7.76
C LYS A 22 -15.16 0.14 -8.66
N LYS A 23 -15.88 1.26 -8.54
CA LYS A 23 -17.06 1.56 -9.37
C LYS A 23 -16.70 1.63 -10.85
N LYS A 24 -15.51 2.16 -11.18
CA LYS A 24 -14.96 2.21 -12.55
C LYS A 24 -14.41 0.87 -13.06
N LYS A 25 -14.52 -0.23 -12.28
CA LYS A 25 -13.95 -1.57 -12.57
C LYS A 25 -12.44 -1.54 -12.90
N GLN A 26 -11.71 -0.52 -12.44
CA GLN A 26 -10.28 -0.38 -12.69
C GLN A 26 -9.42 -1.25 -11.78
N ILE A 27 -10.00 -1.74 -10.68
CA ILE A 27 -9.36 -2.61 -9.70
C ILE A 27 -10.20 -3.85 -9.50
N SER A 28 -9.54 -5.00 -9.38
CA SER A 28 -10.16 -6.26 -9.03
C SER A 28 -10.69 -6.24 -7.58
N ALA A 29 -11.62 -7.16 -7.28
CA ALA A 29 -12.18 -7.28 -5.93
C ALA A 29 -11.09 -7.57 -4.88
N ASN A 30 -10.06 -8.33 -5.26
CA ASN A 30 -8.93 -8.66 -4.39
C ASN A 30 -8.08 -7.41 -4.09
N GLU A 31 -7.77 -6.61 -5.10
CA GLU A 31 -7.01 -5.37 -4.90
C GLU A 31 -7.79 -4.38 -4.04
N PHE A 32 -9.11 -4.26 -4.24
CA PHE A 32 -9.96 -3.44 -3.38
C PHE A 32 -9.89 -3.89 -1.92
N LEU A 33 -9.99 -5.20 -1.65
CA LEU A 33 -9.89 -5.75 -0.30
C LEU A 33 -8.53 -5.48 0.36
N VAL A 34 -7.43 -5.70 -0.38
CA VAL A 34 -6.07 -5.44 0.12
C VAL A 34 -5.91 -3.97 0.50
N TRP A 35 -6.33 -3.06 -0.37
CA TRP A 35 -6.25 -1.62 -0.09
C TRP A 35 -7.18 -1.19 1.03
N LEU A 36 -8.39 -1.75 1.12
CA LEU A 36 -9.32 -1.45 2.21
C LEU A 36 -8.74 -1.85 3.56
N ILE A 37 -8.17 -3.06 3.66
CA ILE A 37 -7.50 -3.54 4.87
C ILE A 37 -6.30 -2.65 5.21
N PHE A 38 -5.51 -2.25 4.21
CA PHE A 38 -4.37 -1.35 4.40
C PHE A 38 -4.81 0.00 4.99
N TRP A 39 -5.81 0.65 4.40
CA TRP A 39 -6.31 1.94 4.90
C TRP A 39 -6.94 1.85 6.30
N LEU A 40 -7.69 0.76 6.57
CA LEU A 40 -8.22 0.49 7.91
C LEU A 40 -7.11 0.28 8.93
N SER A 41 -6.07 -0.48 8.56
CA SER A 41 -4.90 -0.70 9.44
C SER A 41 -4.17 0.60 9.77
N ALA A 42 -4.06 1.52 8.80
CA ALA A 42 -3.46 2.83 9.02
C ALA A 42 -4.32 3.69 9.97
N LEU A 43 -5.64 3.67 9.82
CA LEU A 43 -6.56 4.38 10.72
C LEU A 43 -6.44 3.86 12.16
N ILE A 44 -6.42 2.54 12.33
CA ILE A 44 -6.22 1.88 13.62
C ILE A 44 -4.87 2.28 14.22
N ALA A 45 -3.79 2.27 13.43
CA ALA A 45 -2.47 2.67 13.90
C ALA A 45 -2.42 4.13 14.39
N ILE A 46 -3.15 5.04 13.74
CA ILE A 46 -3.22 6.46 14.15
C ILE A 46 -4.02 6.64 15.44
N ILE A 47 -5.13 5.92 15.60
CA ILE A 47 -5.98 5.98 16.81
C ILE A 47 -5.21 5.41 18.00
N PHE A 48 -4.52 4.29 17.80
CA PHE A 48 -3.77 3.58 18.84
C PHE A 48 -2.29 3.98 18.93
N LEU A 49 -1.93 5.14 18.37
CA LEU A 49 -0.54 5.60 18.34
C LEU A 49 0.12 5.61 19.72
N LYS A 50 -0.61 6.03 20.77
CA LYS A 50 -0.12 6.01 22.16
C LYS A 50 0.27 4.61 22.65
N GLN A 51 -0.45 3.57 22.21
CA GLN A 51 -0.14 2.19 22.58
C GLN A 51 1.07 1.67 21.81
N ILE A 52 1.20 2.09 20.55
CA ILE A 52 2.38 1.81 19.72
C ILE A 52 3.61 2.47 20.35
N ASP A 53 3.52 3.72 20.81
CA ASP A 53 4.61 4.40 21.52
C ASP A 53 5.08 3.59 22.75
N ILE A 54 4.14 3.06 23.55
CA ILE A 54 4.46 2.22 24.72
C ILE A 54 5.14 0.91 24.31
N LEU A 55 4.64 0.26 23.27
CA LEU A 55 5.21 -0.98 22.73
C LEU A 55 6.62 -0.78 22.19
N VAL A 56 6.82 0.29 21.42
CA VAL A 56 8.10 0.69 20.83
C VAL A 56 9.11 1.03 21.92
N ALA A 57 8.70 1.76 22.95
CA ALA A 57 9.53 2.04 24.12
C ALA A 57 9.95 0.76 24.86
N LYS A 58 9.03 -0.21 25.04
CA LYS A 58 9.34 -1.52 25.64
C LYS A 58 10.31 -2.36 24.81
N LEU A 59 10.29 -2.20 23.49
CA LEU A 59 11.21 -2.86 22.56
C LEU A 59 12.60 -2.20 22.52
N GLY A 60 12.84 -1.16 23.32
CA GLY A 60 14.15 -0.50 23.44
C GLY A 60 14.41 0.56 22.37
N PHE A 61 13.40 0.92 21.57
CA PHE A 61 13.54 2.03 20.62
C PHE A 61 13.35 3.37 21.35
N SER A 62 14.31 4.27 21.20
CA SER A 62 14.30 5.61 21.79
C SER A 62 13.48 6.64 21.00
N GLY A 63 12.93 6.24 19.85
CA GLY A 63 12.12 7.10 18.98
C GLY A 63 10.62 6.96 19.22
N THR A 64 9.86 7.97 18.81
CA THR A 64 8.39 7.93 18.77
C THR A 64 7.89 6.78 17.89
N GLY A 65 6.80 6.12 18.27
CA GLY A 65 6.14 5.07 17.49
C GLY A 65 5.73 5.51 16.09
N ILE A 66 5.51 6.82 15.87
CA ILE A 66 5.39 7.40 14.53
C ILE A 66 6.60 7.07 13.66
N ASN A 67 7.83 7.17 14.15
CA ASN A 67 9.03 6.93 13.36
C ASN A 67 9.07 5.47 12.90
N VAL A 68 8.73 4.53 13.79
CA VAL A 68 8.66 3.10 13.47
C VAL A 68 7.58 2.84 12.41
N LEU A 69 6.40 3.45 12.55
CA LEU A 69 5.33 3.34 11.55
C LEU A 69 5.74 3.90 10.19
N VAL A 70 6.43 5.04 10.17
CA VAL A 70 6.93 5.66 8.93
C VAL A 70 7.98 4.77 8.27
N TYR A 71 8.92 4.21 9.02
CA TYR A 71 9.91 3.28 8.47
C TYR A 71 9.26 2.00 7.92
N LEU A 72 8.28 1.44 8.64
CA LEU A 72 7.52 0.28 8.15
C LEU A 72 6.73 0.61 6.89
N ALA A 73 6.08 1.78 6.83
CA ALA A 73 5.35 2.23 5.65
C ALA A 73 6.29 2.42 4.45
N LEU A 74 7.47 3.02 4.65
CA LEU A 74 8.51 3.16 3.63
C LEU A 74 8.96 1.80 3.09
N LEU A 75 9.28 0.85 3.98
CA LEU A 75 9.66 -0.51 3.58
C LEU A 75 8.54 -1.20 2.80
N ALA A 76 7.29 -1.10 3.26
CA ALA A 76 6.13 -1.67 2.59
C ALA A 76 5.91 -1.05 1.20
N LEU A 77 6.05 0.27 1.06
CA LEU A 77 5.93 0.97 -0.21
C LEU A 77 7.03 0.56 -1.19
N ILE A 78 8.29 0.50 -0.73
CA ILE A 78 9.41 0.03 -1.55
C ILE A 78 9.16 -1.40 -2.02
N PHE A 79 8.68 -2.28 -1.13
CA PHE A 79 8.33 -3.66 -1.48
C PHE A 79 7.20 -3.72 -2.52
N LEU A 80 6.15 -2.89 -2.39
CA LEU A 80 5.05 -2.82 -3.36
C LEU A 80 5.55 -2.33 -4.74
N VAL A 81 6.39 -1.30 -4.78
CA VAL A 81 7.01 -0.81 -6.01
C VAL A 81 7.89 -1.88 -6.64
N PHE A 82 8.68 -2.58 -5.85
CA PHE A 82 9.51 -3.69 -6.30
C PHE A 82 8.66 -4.82 -6.90
N ARG A 83 7.59 -5.23 -6.22
CA ARG A 83 6.64 -6.24 -6.73
C ARG A 83 6.00 -5.79 -8.04
N MET A 84 5.62 -4.52 -8.16
CA MET A 84 5.07 -3.95 -9.40
C MET A 84 6.08 -4.03 -10.55
N ARG A 85 7.35 -3.66 -10.30
CA ARG A 85 8.43 -3.76 -11.30
C ARG A 85 8.61 -5.20 -11.80
N LEU A 86 8.60 -6.18 -10.90
CA LEU A 86 8.71 -7.60 -11.29
C LEU A 86 7.54 -8.06 -12.15
N THR A 87 6.33 -7.62 -11.85
CA THR A 87 5.14 -7.94 -12.66
C THR A 87 5.26 -7.33 -14.06
N ILE A 88 5.69 -6.07 -14.16
CA ILE A 88 5.91 -5.40 -15.45
C ILE A 88 6.97 -6.15 -16.27
N ALA A 89 8.11 -6.50 -15.68
CA ALA A 89 9.16 -7.24 -16.39
C ALA A 89 8.68 -8.61 -16.90
N LYS A 90 7.84 -9.32 -16.13
CA LYS A 90 7.21 -10.57 -16.59
C LYS A 90 6.25 -10.33 -17.75
N MET A 91 5.46 -9.24 -17.70
CA MET A 91 4.56 -8.88 -18.80
C MET A 91 5.35 -8.55 -20.07
N GLU A 92 6.43 -7.78 -19.98
CA GLU A 92 7.31 -7.46 -21.11
C GLU A 92 7.91 -8.72 -21.74
N LYS A 93 8.40 -9.65 -20.91
CA LYS A 93 8.90 -10.94 -21.38
C LYS A 93 7.82 -11.75 -22.11
N ASN A 94 6.63 -11.88 -21.53
CA ASN A 94 5.52 -12.61 -22.15
C ASN A 94 5.10 -11.99 -23.49
N ILE A 95 5.10 -10.65 -23.60
CA ILE A 95 4.82 -9.95 -24.86
C ILE A 95 5.91 -10.25 -25.90
N SER A 96 7.18 -10.26 -25.50
CA SER A 96 8.31 -10.59 -26.39
C SER A 96 8.21 -12.04 -26.91
N GLU A 97 7.92 -12.99 -26.04
CA GLU A 97 7.73 -14.40 -26.42
C GLU A 97 6.53 -14.59 -27.36
N LEU A 98 5.41 -13.91 -27.09
CA LEU A 98 4.24 -13.90 -27.98
C LEU A 98 4.57 -13.35 -29.36
N ASN A 99 5.31 -12.23 -29.43
CA ASN A 99 5.73 -11.65 -30.71
C ASN A 99 6.66 -12.61 -31.49
N GLN A 100 7.61 -13.24 -30.81
CA GLN A 100 8.50 -14.21 -31.46
C GLN A 100 7.73 -15.40 -32.02
N ALA A 101 6.80 -15.97 -31.25
CA ALA A 101 5.95 -17.07 -31.68
C ALA A 101 5.08 -16.68 -32.89
N LEU A 102 4.52 -15.47 -32.93
CA LEU A 102 3.74 -14.96 -34.05
C LEU A 102 4.58 -14.76 -35.32
N THR A 103 5.83 -14.35 -35.17
CA THR A 103 6.74 -14.09 -36.31
C THR A 103 7.27 -15.38 -36.92
N LEU A 104 7.56 -16.41 -36.10
CA LEU A 104 8.01 -17.72 -36.56
C LEU A 104 6.91 -18.59 -37.17
N LYS A 105 5.62 -18.26 -36.94
CA LYS A 105 4.47 -18.96 -37.52
C LYS A 105 4.05 -18.41 -38.89
N LYS A 106 4.72 -17.37 -39.37
CA LYS A 106 4.56 -16.74 -40.69
C LYS A 106 5.67 -17.21 -41.60
#